data_AF-A0A529XFK0-F1
#
_entry.id   AF-A0A529XFK0-F1
#
_cell.length_a   1.000
_cell.length_b   1.000
_cell.length_c   1.000
_cell.angle_alpha   90.00
_cell.angle_beta   90.00
_cell.angle_gamma   90.00
#
_symmetry.space_group_name_H-M   'P 1'
#
loop_
_entity.id
_entity.type
_entity.pdbx_description
1 polymer ?
#
loop_
_entity_poly.entity_id
_entity_poly.type
_entity_poly.pdbx_seq_one_letter_code
_entity_poly.pdbx_strand_id
1 'polypeptide(L)'
;WALMLTGRVLDEGEGGIEGTLRAMVRRLGEPVIRKAVAAAMREMGEQFVLGRTIAEAVKRGRPMTQKGYLYSFDMLGEAARTEADALRYHRAYADAISSLDAGSNGPDIRYNHGISVKLSALHPRYEVAQRETMLPVMAERLLSLALAARHSRMGLNIDAEEADRLDL
;
A
#
# COMPACT_ATOMS: atom_id res chain seq x y z
N TRP A 1 -13.04 -0.44 -10.87
CA TRP A 1 -13.27 -0.71 -12.31
C TRP A 1 -14.15 0.35 -12.96
N ALA A 2 -15.34 0.66 -12.43
CA ALA A 2 -16.22 1.72 -12.95
C ALA A 2 -15.50 3.06 -13.15
N LEU A 3 -14.88 3.61 -12.10
CA LEU A 3 -14.12 4.86 -12.17
C LEU A 3 -13.01 4.84 -13.24
N MET A 4 -12.35 3.69 -13.43
CA MET A 4 -11.25 3.55 -14.38
C MET A 4 -11.72 3.38 -15.84
N LEU A 5 -12.91 2.83 -16.05
CA LEU A 5 -13.49 2.63 -17.39
C LEU A 5 -14.33 3.85 -17.83
N THR A 6 -14.93 4.58 -16.90
CA THR A 6 -15.91 5.63 -17.21
C THR A 6 -15.51 7.02 -16.69
N GLY A 7 -14.46 7.13 -15.87
CA GLY A 7 -14.06 8.38 -15.24
C GLY A 7 -15.07 8.91 -14.21
N ARG A 8 -16.09 8.11 -13.85
CA ARG A 8 -17.14 8.50 -12.91
C ARG A 8 -17.30 7.44 -11.81
N VAL A 9 -17.47 7.91 -10.58
CA VAL A 9 -18.00 7.06 -9.50
C VAL A 9 -19.45 6.78 -9.87
N LEU A 10 -19.78 5.53 -10.15
CA LEU A 10 -21.15 5.13 -10.45
C LEU A 10 -21.91 5.03 -9.13
N ASP A 11 -23.01 5.76 -9.01
CA ASP A 11 -24.04 5.48 -8.00
C ASP A 11 -24.68 4.12 -8.31
N GLU A 12 -25.10 3.41 -7.26
CA GLU A 12 -25.78 2.11 -7.31
C GLU A 12 -27.19 2.23 -7.92
N GLY A 13 -27.27 2.52 -9.22
CA GLY A 13 -28.50 2.46 -10.01
C GLY A 13 -28.61 1.11 -10.73
N GLU A 14 -29.74 0.44 -10.53
CA GLU A 14 -30.07 -0.90 -11.05
C GLU A 14 -29.79 -1.05 -12.56
N GLY A 15 -28.99 -2.07 -12.94
CA GLY A 15 -29.02 -2.67 -14.28
C GLY A 15 -27.76 -2.62 -15.17
N GLY A 16 -26.62 -2.07 -14.74
CA GLY A 16 -25.53 -1.71 -15.66
C GLY A 16 -24.50 -2.78 -16.08
N ILE A 17 -24.23 -3.80 -15.26
CA ILE A 17 -23.03 -4.66 -15.45
C ILE A 17 -23.41 -6.12 -15.75
N GLU A 18 -24.41 -6.66 -15.05
CA GLU A 18 -24.74 -8.09 -15.15
C GLU A 18 -25.25 -8.49 -16.54
N GLY A 19 -26.10 -7.67 -17.16
CA GLY A 19 -26.64 -7.92 -18.51
C GLY A 19 -25.54 -7.91 -19.59
N THR A 20 -24.63 -6.95 -19.51
CA THR A 20 -23.47 -6.83 -20.40
C THR A 20 -22.53 -8.02 -20.26
N LEU A 21 -22.28 -8.47 -19.02
CA LEU A 21 -21.45 -9.64 -18.75
C LEU A 21 -22.08 -10.93 -19.30
N ARG A 22 -23.39 -11.15 -19.07
CA ARG A 22 -24.12 -12.33 -19.58
C ARG A 22 -24.14 -12.36 -21.11
N ALA A 23 -24.30 -11.22 -21.77
CA ALA A 23 -24.27 -11.11 -23.23
C ALA A 23 -22.88 -11.43 -23.81
N MET A 24 -21.81 -10.94 -23.16
CA MET A 24 -20.43 -11.29 -23.53
C MET A 24 -20.16 -12.78 -23.35
N VAL A 25 -20.58 -13.40 -22.24
CA VAL A 25 -20.39 -14.83 -21.96
C VAL A 25 -21.06 -15.69 -23.02
N ARG A 26 -22.31 -15.37 -23.40
CA ARG A 26 -23.03 -16.07 -24.47
C ARG A 26 -22.34 -15.96 -25.84
N ARG A 27 -21.64 -14.86 -26.12
CA ARG A 27 -21.04 -14.60 -27.44
C ARG A 27 -19.59 -15.06 -27.59
N LEU A 28 -18.81 -15.06 -26.50
CA LEU A 28 -17.36 -15.29 -26.53
C LEU A 28 -16.93 -16.56 -25.78
N GLY A 29 -17.81 -17.13 -24.95
CA GLY A 29 -17.50 -18.28 -24.10
C GLY A 29 -16.71 -17.90 -22.84
N GLU A 30 -16.95 -18.64 -21.76
CA GLU A 30 -16.34 -18.43 -20.44
C GLU A 30 -14.79 -18.39 -20.46
N PRO A 31 -14.08 -19.28 -21.22
CA PRO A 31 -12.61 -19.29 -21.19
C PRO A 31 -11.96 -18.01 -21.75
N VAL A 32 -12.59 -17.37 -22.74
CA VAL A 32 -12.07 -16.13 -23.36
C VAL A 32 -12.25 -14.95 -22.40
N ILE A 33 -13.41 -14.85 -21.76
CA ILE A 33 -13.68 -13.78 -20.79
C ILE A 33 -12.78 -13.91 -19.57
N ARG A 34 -12.59 -15.13 -19.05
CA ARG A 34 -11.66 -15.38 -17.93
C ARG A 34 -10.25 -14.88 -18.24
N LYS A 35 -9.74 -15.15 -19.45
CA LYS A 35 -8.44 -14.64 -19.90
C LYS A 35 -8.41 -13.12 -20.04
N ALA A 36 -9.45 -12.52 -20.61
CA ALA A 36 -9.54 -11.07 -20.78
C ALA A 36 -9.60 -10.33 -19.45
N VAL A 37 -10.39 -10.81 -18.49
CA VAL A 37 -10.48 -10.26 -17.13
C VAL A 37 -9.14 -10.41 -16.40
N ALA A 38 -8.50 -11.58 -16.48
CA ALA A 38 -7.19 -11.79 -15.87
C ALA A 38 -6.11 -10.86 -16.46
N ALA A 39 -6.14 -10.62 -17.78
CA ALA A 39 -5.24 -9.68 -18.44
C ALA A 39 -5.49 -8.23 -17.99
N ALA A 40 -6.75 -7.81 -17.91
CA ALA A 40 -7.11 -6.48 -17.41
C ALA A 40 -6.71 -6.29 -15.94
N MET A 41 -6.93 -7.29 -15.08
CA MET A 41 -6.47 -7.30 -13.69
C MET A 41 -4.95 -7.19 -13.57
N ARG A 42 -4.20 -7.89 -14.44
CA ARG A 42 -2.74 -7.79 -14.47
C ARG A 42 -2.29 -6.40 -14.89
N GLU A 43 -2.85 -5.85 -15.97
CA GLU A 43 -2.50 -4.53 -16.48
C GLU A 43 -2.77 -3.43 -15.45
N MET A 44 -3.92 -3.48 -14.77
CA MET A 44 -4.21 -2.54 -13.69
C MET A 44 -3.32 -2.73 -12.47
N GLY A 45 -3.06 -3.98 -12.08
CA GLY A 45 -2.11 -4.26 -11.00
C GLY A 45 -0.73 -3.69 -11.28
N GLU A 46 -0.26 -3.72 -12.53
CA GLU A 46 1.03 -3.17 -12.96
C GLU A 46 1.09 -1.63 -12.95
N GLN A 47 -0.05 -0.95 -13.15
CA GLN A 47 -0.12 0.53 -13.12
C GLN A 47 -0.32 1.09 -11.71
N PHE A 48 -1.01 0.38 -10.82
CA PHE A 48 -1.31 0.86 -9.46
C PHE A 48 -0.33 0.36 -8.40
N VAL A 49 0.28 -0.80 -8.61
CA VAL A 49 1.18 -1.42 -7.61
C VAL A 49 2.47 -1.85 -8.28
N LEU A 50 3.59 -1.27 -7.84
CA LEU A 50 4.90 -1.57 -8.42
C LEU A 50 5.24 -3.07 -8.34
N GLY A 51 4.80 -3.79 -7.30
CA GLY A 51 4.90 -5.25 -7.19
C GLY A 51 3.99 -5.80 -6.10
N ARG A 52 3.60 -7.07 -6.17
CA ARG A 52 2.72 -7.69 -5.16
C ARG A 52 3.43 -7.91 -3.83
N THR A 53 4.75 -7.96 -3.88
CA THR A 53 5.64 -8.03 -2.73
C THR A 53 6.71 -6.96 -2.87
N ILE A 54 7.35 -6.60 -1.76
CA ILE A 54 8.46 -5.64 -1.77
C ILE A 54 9.60 -6.10 -2.68
N ALA A 55 9.90 -7.40 -2.71
CA ALA A 55 10.93 -7.97 -3.57
C ALA A 55 10.59 -7.81 -5.06
N GLU A 56 9.32 -8.00 -5.45
CA GLU A 56 8.85 -7.72 -6.82
C GLU A 56 8.95 -6.23 -7.15
N ALA A 57 8.55 -5.37 -6.21
CA ALA A 57 8.57 -3.92 -6.40
C ALA A 57 10.01 -3.40 -6.60
N VAL A 58 10.95 -3.83 -5.75
CA VAL A 58 12.38 -3.51 -5.88
C VAL A 58 12.93 -4.00 -7.22
N LYS A 59 12.63 -5.25 -7.62
CA LYS A 59 13.09 -5.81 -8.90
C LYS A 59 12.59 -4.98 -10.09
N ARG A 60 11.32 -4.59 -10.08
CA ARG A 60 10.69 -3.78 -11.14
C ARG A 60 11.15 -2.33 -11.14
N GLY A 61 11.52 -1.76 -9.98
CA GLY A 61 12.05 -0.40 -9.86
C GLY A 61 13.51 -0.22 -10.32
N ARG A 62 14.27 -1.30 -10.51
CA ARG A 62 15.70 -1.24 -10.91
C ARG A 62 16.00 -0.35 -12.12
N PRO A 63 15.24 -0.40 -13.23
CA PRO A 63 15.55 0.43 -14.40
C PRO A 63 15.47 1.93 -14.13
N MET A 64 14.56 2.38 -13.25
CA MET A 64 14.48 3.79 -12.86
C MET A 64 15.53 4.14 -11.82
N THR A 65 15.84 3.21 -10.91
CA THR A 65 16.94 3.38 -9.93
C THR A 65 18.27 3.57 -10.64
N GLN A 66 18.54 2.83 -11.72
CA GLN A 66 19.74 3.00 -12.56
C GLN A 66 19.81 4.38 -13.25
N LYS A 67 18.68 5.07 -13.41
CA LYS A 67 18.61 6.45 -13.91
C LYS A 67 18.75 7.51 -12.81
N GLY A 68 18.89 7.09 -11.55
CA GLY A 68 19.03 7.96 -10.38
C GLY A 68 17.72 8.28 -9.64
N TYR A 69 16.60 7.63 -9.98
CA TYR A 69 15.36 7.79 -9.22
C TYR A 69 15.40 6.98 -7.92
N LEU A 70 14.71 7.49 -6.90
CA LEU A 70 14.51 6.81 -5.62
C LEU A 70 13.03 6.57 -5.38
N TYR A 71 12.74 5.65 -4.46
CA TYR A 71 11.39 5.22 -4.13
C TYR A 71 11.17 5.35 -2.63
N SER A 72 10.00 5.84 -2.23
CA SER A 72 9.40 5.55 -0.93
C SER A 72 8.31 4.51 -1.16
N PHE A 73 8.39 3.35 -0.52
CA PHE A 73 7.43 2.27 -0.74
C PHE A 73 6.21 2.45 0.17
N ASP A 74 5.01 2.56 -0.41
CA ASP A 74 3.72 2.48 0.29
C ASP A 74 3.26 1.02 0.32
N MET A 75 3.06 0.50 1.53
CA MET A 75 2.64 -0.89 1.76
C MET A 75 1.12 -1.08 1.70
N LEU A 76 0.35 -0.02 1.41
CA LEU A 76 -1.11 -0.01 1.23
C LEU A 76 -1.92 -0.44 2.47
N GLY A 77 -1.28 -0.52 3.64
CA GLY A 77 -1.94 -0.79 4.90
C GLY A 77 -2.47 0.48 5.52
N GLU A 78 -3.76 0.53 5.83
CA GLU A 78 -4.45 1.67 6.45
C GLU A 78 -5.66 1.20 7.27
N ALA A 79 -6.16 2.05 8.15
CA ALA A 79 -7.43 1.88 8.86
C ALA A 79 -7.61 0.48 9.50
N ALA A 80 -6.65 0.07 10.34
CA ALA A 80 -6.76 -1.16 11.13
C ALA A 80 -8.10 -1.16 11.89
N ARG A 81 -8.84 -2.27 11.82
CA ARG A 81 -10.14 -2.41 12.50
C ARG A 81 -10.03 -3.24 13.76
N THR A 82 -9.02 -4.11 13.81
CA THR A 82 -8.73 -4.97 14.95
C THR A 82 -7.27 -4.86 15.36
N GLU A 83 -6.97 -5.30 16.57
CA GLU A 83 -5.60 -5.41 17.03
C GLU A 83 -4.79 -6.40 16.17
N ALA A 84 -5.43 -7.47 15.68
CA ALA A 84 -4.82 -8.40 14.73
C ALA A 84 -4.44 -7.73 13.40
N ASP A 85 -5.27 -6.80 12.90
CA ASP A 85 -4.93 -6.00 11.72
C ASP A 85 -3.71 -5.11 11.98
N ALA A 86 -3.70 -4.43 13.12
CA ALA A 86 -2.60 -3.53 13.48
C ALA A 86 -1.26 -4.27 13.59
N LEU A 87 -1.24 -5.45 14.23
CA LEU A 87 -0.06 -6.31 14.30
C LEU A 87 0.35 -6.85 12.94
N ARG A 88 -0.61 -7.21 12.08
CA ARG A 88 -0.36 -7.65 10.71
C ARG A 88 0.29 -6.55 9.88
N TYR A 89 -0.21 -5.32 9.95
CA TYR A 89 0.37 -4.17 9.25
C TYR A 89 1.74 -3.79 9.80
N HIS A 90 1.89 -3.76 11.14
CA HIS A 90 3.17 -3.52 11.78
C HIS A 90 4.25 -4.51 11.32
N ARG A 91 3.90 -5.81 11.29
CA ARG A 91 4.79 -6.84 10.75
C ARG A 91 5.10 -6.65 9.27
N ALA A 92 4.10 -6.28 8.46
CA ALA A 92 4.31 -6.02 7.04
C ALA A 92 5.29 -4.86 6.80
N TYR A 93 5.21 -3.79 7.60
CA TYR A 93 6.20 -2.71 7.57
C TYR A 93 7.59 -3.17 8.00
N ALA A 94 7.69 -3.94 9.10
CA ALA A 94 8.98 -4.47 9.57
C ALA A 94 9.65 -5.39 8.53
N ASP A 95 8.88 -6.30 7.92
CA ASP A 95 9.35 -7.21 6.87
C ASP A 95 9.78 -6.43 5.62
N ALA A 96 9.07 -5.35 5.27
CA ALA A 96 9.43 -4.48 4.16
C ALA A 96 10.74 -3.72 4.42
N ILE A 97 10.91 -3.12 5.61
CA ILE A 97 12.15 -2.45 6.02
C ILE A 97 13.33 -3.43 5.93
N SER A 98 13.18 -4.62 6.52
CA SER A 98 14.21 -5.67 6.47
C SER A 98 14.57 -6.07 5.03
N SER A 99 13.57 -6.19 4.15
CA SER A 99 13.80 -6.54 2.74
C SER A 99 14.50 -5.44 1.95
N LEU A 100 14.36 -4.18 2.37
CA LEU A 100 14.95 -3.00 1.72
C LEU A 100 16.36 -2.66 2.22
N ASP A 101 16.80 -3.25 3.33
CA ASP A 101 18.10 -3.01 3.96
C ASP A 101 19.27 -3.20 2.97
N ALA A 102 19.29 -4.34 2.27
CA ALA A 102 20.33 -4.64 1.29
C ALA A 102 20.42 -3.64 0.12
N GLY A 103 19.38 -2.83 -0.11
CA GLY A 103 19.33 -1.78 -1.14
C GLY A 103 19.71 -0.39 -0.64
N SER A 104 19.87 -0.19 0.66
CA SER A 104 19.98 1.13 1.32
C SER A 104 21.38 1.37 1.89
N ASN A 105 22.41 1.08 1.09
CA ASN A 105 23.81 1.06 1.55
C ASN A 105 24.55 2.39 1.45
N GLY A 106 23.92 3.44 0.89
CA GLY A 106 24.52 4.76 0.76
C GLY A 106 24.78 5.42 2.12
N PRO A 107 25.87 6.19 2.28
CA PRO A 107 26.17 6.87 3.54
C PRO A 107 25.21 8.03 3.83
N ASP A 108 24.54 8.57 2.80
CA ASP A 108 23.55 9.64 2.91
C ASP A 108 22.17 9.08 2.60
N ILE A 109 21.30 9.11 3.62
CA ILE A 109 19.95 8.55 3.61
C ILE A 109 19.07 9.13 2.50
N ARG A 110 19.36 10.36 2.04
CA ARG A 110 18.61 11.02 0.96
C ARG A 110 18.77 10.33 -0.38
N TYR A 111 19.80 9.50 -0.52
CA TYR A 111 20.08 8.70 -1.71
C TYR A 111 19.70 7.22 -1.56
N ASN A 112 19.06 6.86 -0.45
CA ASN A 112 18.56 5.51 -0.23
C ASN A 112 17.06 5.46 -0.52
N HIS A 113 16.56 4.27 -0.86
CA HIS A 113 15.11 4.04 -0.86
C HIS A 113 14.55 4.21 0.56
N GLY A 114 13.25 4.51 0.67
CA GLY A 114 12.55 4.70 1.93
C GLY A 114 11.23 3.94 1.98
N ILE A 115 10.52 4.12 3.08
CA ILE A 115 9.19 3.55 3.29
C ILE A 115 8.22 4.64 3.78
N SER A 116 6.96 4.52 3.39
CA SER A 116 5.85 5.32 3.90
C SER A 116 4.98 4.47 4.80
N VAL A 117 4.60 5.00 5.97
CA VAL A 117 3.73 4.34 6.95
C VAL A 117 2.53 5.22 7.26
N LYS A 118 1.36 4.60 7.44
CA LYS A 118 0.14 5.25 7.93
C LYS A 118 -0.09 4.88 9.38
N LEU A 119 -0.39 5.87 10.23
CA LEU A 119 -0.61 5.67 11.67
C LEU A 119 -1.91 4.90 11.94
N SER A 120 -2.95 5.09 11.12
CA SER A 120 -4.18 4.29 11.20
C SER A 120 -3.96 2.79 10.99
N ALA A 121 -2.85 2.39 10.35
CA ALA A 121 -2.49 0.99 10.20
C ALA A 121 -1.89 0.40 11.50
N LEU A 122 -1.38 1.23 12.41
CA LEU A 122 -0.62 0.79 13.58
C LEU A 122 -1.47 0.66 14.84
N HIS A 123 -2.70 1.17 14.84
CA HIS A 123 -3.62 1.00 15.96
C HIS A 123 -5.09 1.01 15.50
N PRO A 124 -5.94 0.09 16.00
CA PRO A 124 -7.33 0.01 15.56
C PRO A 124 -8.21 1.20 15.99
N ARG A 125 -7.72 2.00 16.93
CA ARG A 125 -8.42 3.15 17.53
C ARG A 125 -7.61 4.43 17.39
N TYR A 126 -7.10 4.71 16.19
CA TYR A 126 -6.42 5.96 15.87
C TYR A 126 -7.43 7.11 15.77
N GLU A 127 -7.85 7.58 16.94
CA GLU A 127 -8.85 8.64 17.11
C GLU A 127 -8.58 9.41 18.40
N VAL A 128 -8.90 10.71 18.41
CA VAL A 128 -8.63 11.63 19.53
C VAL A 128 -9.26 11.14 20.84
N ALA A 129 -10.45 10.52 20.77
CA ALA A 129 -11.16 10.00 21.95
C ALA A 129 -10.42 8.86 22.66
N GLN A 130 -9.46 8.19 22.00
CA GLN A 130 -8.68 7.09 22.56
C GLN A 130 -7.22 7.47 22.80
N ARG A 131 -6.89 8.77 22.77
CA ARG A 131 -5.53 9.29 22.87
C ARG A 131 -4.71 8.68 24.00
N GLU A 132 -5.26 8.63 25.21
CA GLU A 132 -4.54 8.19 26.42
C GLU A 132 -4.11 6.71 26.36
N THR A 133 -4.94 5.86 25.75
CA THR A 133 -4.68 4.42 25.65
C THR A 133 -3.95 4.05 24.37
N MET A 134 -4.26 4.73 23.26
CA MET A 134 -3.72 4.46 21.93
C MET A 134 -2.30 5.02 21.75
N LEU A 135 -2.04 6.27 22.14
CA LEU A 135 -0.77 6.94 21.81
C LEU A 135 0.45 6.19 22.36
N PRO A 136 0.48 5.69 23.62
CA PRO A 136 1.64 4.95 24.11
C PRO A 136 1.94 3.71 23.26
N VAL A 137 0.90 2.95 22.88
CA VAL A 137 1.02 1.73 22.07
C VAL A 137 1.45 2.06 20.65
N MET A 138 0.83 3.07 20.04
CA MET A 138 1.18 3.54 18.70
C MET A 138 2.61 4.07 18.64
N ALA A 139 3.03 4.86 19.62
CA ALA A 139 4.37 5.41 19.70
C ALA A 139 5.43 4.30 19.83
N GLU A 140 5.18 3.28 20.65
CA GLU A 140 6.08 2.13 20.77
C GLU A 140 6.22 1.36 19.44
N ARG A 141 5.09 1.11 18.77
CA ARG A 141 5.07 0.45 17.44
C ARG A 141 5.83 1.27 16.40
N LEU A 142 5.53 2.55 16.31
CA LEU A 142 6.18 3.46 15.36
C LEU A 142 7.69 3.58 15.66
N LEU A 143 8.07 3.69 16.93
CA LEU A 143 9.47 3.75 17.35
C LEU A 143 10.23 2.50 16.92
N SER A 144 9.64 1.32 17.07
CA SER A 144 10.29 0.07 16.62
C SER A 144 10.55 0.06 15.11
N LEU A 145 9.63 0.58 14.30
CA LEU A 145 9.81 0.72 12.85
C LEU A 145 10.86 1.79 12.51
N ALA A 146 10.85 2.93 13.22
CA ALA A 146 11.84 3.99 13.03
C ALA A 146 13.27 3.52 13.38
N LEU A 147 13.43 2.73 14.43
CA LEU A 147 14.71 2.12 14.78
C LEU A 147 15.19 1.11 13.72
N ALA A 148 14.29 0.29 13.18
CA ALA A 148 14.60 -0.62 12.10
C ALA A 148 15.00 0.13 10.81
N ALA A 149 14.28 1.20 10.46
CA ALA A 149 14.60 2.06 9.32
C ALA A 149 15.94 2.76 9.51
N ARG A 150 16.25 3.24 10.73
CA ARG A 150 17.57 3.80 11.09
C ARG A 150 18.68 2.78 10.89
N HIS A 151 18.51 1.55 11.39
CA HIS A 151 19.50 0.49 11.22
C HIS A 151 19.78 0.23 9.74
N SER A 152 18.71 0.22 8.94
CA SER A 152 18.73 0.01 7.50
C SER A 152 19.06 1.26 6.68
N ARG A 153 19.42 2.37 7.34
CA ARG A 153 19.79 3.67 6.72
C ARG A 153 18.77 4.20 5.69
N MET A 154 17.48 3.97 5.91
CA MET A 154 16.42 4.44 5.02
C MET A 154 15.57 5.53 5.65
N GLY A 155 14.94 6.35 4.81
CA GLY A 155 13.89 7.27 5.26
C GLY A 155 12.63 6.51 5.65
N LEU A 156 12.00 6.94 6.75
CA LEU A 156 10.65 6.53 7.14
C LEU A 156 9.77 7.77 7.14
N ASN A 157 8.76 7.78 6.27
CA ASN A 157 7.81 8.87 6.13
C ASN A 157 6.50 8.47 6.81
N ILE A 158 5.93 9.38 7.59
CA ILE A 158 4.58 9.23 8.14
C ILE A 158 3.63 9.95 7.19
N ASP A 159 2.70 9.20 6.60
CA ASP A 159 1.72 9.77 5.70
C ASP A 159 0.69 10.59 6.49
N ALA A 160 0.31 11.75 5.96
CA ALA A 160 -0.81 12.52 6.50
C ALA A 160 -2.14 11.84 6.13
N GLU A 161 -3.08 11.85 7.08
CA GLU A 161 -4.39 11.21 6.94
C GLU A 161 -5.52 12.25 7.06
N GLU A 162 -6.67 11.92 7.65
CA GLU A 162 -7.78 12.86 7.84
C GLU A 162 -7.40 14.04 8.74
N ALA A 163 -8.06 15.19 8.50
CA ALA A 163 -7.71 16.45 9.17
C ALA A 163 -7.89 16.44 10.70
N ASP A 164 -8.81 15.61 11.21
CA ASP A 164 -9.05 15.44 12.66
C ASP A 164 -7.94 14.65 13.37
N ARG A 165 -7.04 14.02 12.62
CA ARG A 165 -5.87 13.29 13.10
C ARG A 165 -4.58 14.13 13.03
N LEU A 166 -4.62 15.33 12.45
CA LEU A 166 -3.41 16.13 12.21
C LEU A 166 -2.69 16.54 13.50
N ASP A 167 -3.45 16.88 14.55
CA ASP A 167 -2.90 17.37 15.83
C ASP A 167 -2.54 16.23 16.81
N LEU A 168 -2.89 14.98 16.48
CA LEU A 168 -2.80 13.82 17.36
C LEU A 168 -1.39 13.21 17.37
#